data_AF-A0A961ZGW5-F1
#
_entry.id   AF-A0A961ZGW5-F1
#
_cell.length_a   1.000
_cell.length_b   1.000
_cell.length_c   1.000
_cell.angle_alpha   90.00
_cell.angle_beta   90.00
_cell.angle_gamma   90.00
#
_symmetry.space_group_name_H-M   'P 1'
#
loop_
_entity.id
_entity.type
_entity.pdbx_description
1 polymer ?
#
loop_
_entity_poly.entity_id
_entity_poly.type
_entity_poly.pdbx_seq_one_letter_code
_entity_poly.pdbx_strand_id
1 'polypeptide(L)'
;MTHYSLPQPSFHRNNLLRTWLLCPRVIRISLLPFVTVFLVLLLAAPNPACARSAESIREAFRQQISAEERAQFDAYRAAQVFHAAASDAYWALVEKKRALRRTKKARGRPLLKTDYAQKMPPDYTGPSLSRSLAAKWRKFQERFEEKTPEVERSTLPTVADFLDSARRHFDFVPERIPENTFKERYAREALAHGLTGDQVVRVYALETSGLGSADMQAVNRNGVPISTALGYAQLLAANSVSEIAKHGREFVDRLREMARRAPEGSRDRKRLVAKARSLERMVYRARKLPFKWSRHVAFAKTDVGRGIHAVNIDGDIGPWIQVIKLKGLKEMASKAGRSRLTGAEIELMNLAGPGTGLEMMEPVARTAPSTNFFARDAYYRNTIVRGKTAAELIQALDDRMEVNLKNSGAVEFTRIFKRLEGKLHADR
;
A
#
# COMPACT_ATOMS: atom_id res chain seq x y z
N MET A 1 -30.35 -49.99 -19.26
CA MET A 1 -31.57 -50.31 -20.04
C MET A 1 -32.03 -49.01 -20.70
N THR A 2 -31.51 -48.72 -21.90
CA THR A 2 -32.21 -48.85 -23.21
C THR A 2 -33.36 -47.82 -23.34
N HIS A 3 -33.24 -46.69 -24.03
CA HIS A 3 -33.03 -46.38 -25.46
C HIS A 3 -34.35 -45.97 -26.16
N TYR A 4 -34.27 -44.88 -26.95
CA TYR A 4 -35.13 -44.49 -28.11
C TYR A 4 -36.58 -44.04 -27.81
N SER A 5 -37.25 -43.12 -28.52
CA SER A 5 -37.04 -42.39 -29.78
C SER A 5 -38.01 -41.20 -29.86
N LEU A 6 -37.66 -40.16 -30.64
CA LEU A 6 -38.56 -39.10 -31.13
C LEU A 6 -39.56 -39.62 -32.19
N PRO A 7 -40.63 -38.85 -32.50
CA PRO A 7 -40.61 -38.14 -33.79
C PRO A 7 -41.23 -36.73 -33.81
N GLN A 8 -40.72 -35.91 -34.73
CA GLN A 8 -41.29 -34.67 -35.32
C GLN A 8 -42.33 -35.03 -36.43
N PRO A 9 -42.87 -34.14 -37.31
CA PRO A 9 -42.96 -32.66 -37.40
C PRO A 9 -44.38 -32.14 -37.79
N SER A 10 -44.59 -30.82 -37.87
CA SER A 10 -45.32 -30.27 -39.04
C SER A 10 -44.94 -28.81 -39.32
N PHE A 11 -44.73 -28.59 -40.61
CA PHE A 11 -44.28 -27.38 -41.28
C PHE A 11 -45.50 -26.60 -41.79
N HIS A 12 -45.48 -25.26 -41.74
CA HIS A 12 -45.98 -24.48 -42.87
C HIS A 12 -45.04 -23.30 -43.19
N ARG A 13 -44.51 -23.37 -44.42
CA ARG A 13 -43.76 -22.35 -45.15
C ARG A 13 -44.74 -21.39 -45.85
N ASN A 14 -44.31 -20.14 -46.02
CA ASN A 14 -44.23 -19.37 -47.27
C ASN A 14 -43.45 -18.07 -46.92
N ASN A 15 -42.19 -17.80 -47.29
CA ASN A 15 -41.49 -17.82 -48.59
C ASN A 15 -42.20 -16.85 -49.56
N LEU A 16 -41.60 -15.76 -50.09
CA LEU A 16 -40.35 -15.64 -50.87
C LEU A 16 -39.93 -14.15 -50.97
N LEU A 17 -38.65 -13.82 -50.72
CA LEU A 17 -37.58 -13.44 -51.70
C LEU A 17 -37.56 -11.94 -52.10
N ARG A 18 -36.43 -11.22 -52.13
CA ARG A 18 -35.13 -11.54 -52.77
C ARG A 18 -34.04 -10.59 -52.20
N THR A 19 -32.94 -11.07 -51.59
CA THR A 19 -31.56 -11.25 -52.17
C THR A 19 -30.68 -9.99 -52.27
N TRP A 20 -29.35 -9.92 -52.09
CA TRP A 20 -28.17 -10.73 -51.70
C TRP A 20 -27.12 -9.65 -51.28
N LEU A 21 -26.22 -9.78 -50.30
CA LEU A 21 -24.91 -10.44 -50.39
C LEU A 21 -24.16 -10.38 -49.02
N LEU A 22 -23.71 -11.56 -48.58
CA LEU A 22 -22.39 -11.90 -48.01
C LEU A 22 -21.93 -11.41 -46.60
N CYS A 23 -21.85 -12.43 -45.72
CA CYS A 23 -20.68 -12.81 -44.90
C CYS A 23 -20.52 -12.26 -43.45
N PRO A 24 -19.83 -13.01 -42.56
CA PRO A 24 -20.45 -13.54 -41.37
C PRO A 24 -19.89 -12.97 -40.06
N ARG A 25 -20.71 -13.12 -39.01
CA ARG A 25 -20.37 -12.94 -37.60
C ARG A 25 -19.11 -13.72 -37.23
N VAL A 26 -18.05 -13.00 -36.90
CA VAL A 26 -16.94 -13.51 -36.08
C VAL A 26 -17.09 -12.93 -34.68
N ILE A 27 -17.22 -13.83 -33.71
CA ILE A 27 -17.10 -13.57 -32.29
C ILE A 27 -15.71 -12.95 -32.05
N ARG A 28 -15.65 -11.63 -31.81
CA ARG A 28 -14.41 -10.96 -31.39
C ARG A 28 -14.34 -10.90 -29.88
N ILE A 29 -13.70 -11.92 -29.32
CA ILE A 29 -12.97 -11.82 -28.05
C ILE A 29 -11.93 -10.71 -28.25
N SER A 30 -12.16 -9.55 -27.66
CA SER A 30 -11.24 -8.41 -27.77
C SER A 30 -10.03 -8.64 -26.86
N LEU A 31 -9.03 -9.29 -27.45
CA LEU A 31 -7.63 -9.22 -27.06
C LEU A 31 -7.12 -7.76 -27.21
N LEU A 32 -6.26 -7.38 -26.27
CA LEU A 32 -5.62 -6.08 -26.05
C LEU A 32 -5.07 -5.36 -27.30
N PRO A 33 -4.75 -4.05 -27.16
CA PRO A 33 -3.32 -3.74 -27.09
C PRO A 33 -2.97 -2.85 -25.88
N PHE A 34 -2.31 -3.44 -24.88
CA PHE A 34 -1.36 -2.72 -24.03
C PHE A 34 -0.07 -2.62 -24.84
N VAL A 35 0.17 -1.50 -25.50
CA VAL A 35 1.52 -1.04 -25.83
C VAL A 35 1.56 0.48 -25.61
N THR A 36 2.75 0.95 -25.25
CA THR A 36 3.22 2.32 -25.02
C THR A 36 2.87 2.98 -23.69
N VAL A 37 3.60 2.60 -22.64
CA VAL A 37 4.35 3.62 -21.90
C VAL A 37 5.81 3.44 -22.30
N PHE A 38 6.30 4.43 -23.04
CA PHE A 38 7.68 4.55 -23.44
C PHE A 38 8.56 4.57 -22.19
N LEU A 39 9.55 3.70 -22.24
CA LEU A 39 10.86 3.84 -21.64
C LEU A 39 11.29 5.32 -21.63
N VAL A 40 11.42 5.92 -20.45
CA VAL A 40 12.55 6.84 -20.23
C VAL A 40 13.51 6.07 -19.33
N LEU A 41 14.17 5.06 -19.91
CA LEU A 41 15.54 4.77 -19.49
C LEU A 41 16.35 5.92 -20.07
N LEU A 42 16.49 6.99 -19.29
CA LEU A 42 17.80 7.58 -19.21
C LEU A 42 18.69 6.46 -18.67
N LEU A 43 19.35 5.75 -19.59
CA LEU A 43 20.71 5.33 -19.32
C LEU A 43 21.43 6.63 -18.97
N ALA A 44 21.41 6.99 -17.69
CA ALA A 44 22.41 7.87 -17.15
C ALA A 44 23.72 7.10 -17.24
N ALA A 45 24.30 7.04 -18.44
CA ALA A 45 25.74 7.08 -18.54
C ALA A 45 26.15 8.27 -17.65
N PRO A 46 27.05 8.08 -16.68
CA PRO A 46 27.47 9.17 -15.82
C PRO A 46 27.85 10.33 -16.73
N ASN A 47 27.09 11.43 -16.66
CA ASN A 47 27.38 12.59 -17.47
C ASN A 47 28.81 13.00 -17.11
N PRO A 48 29.78 13.02 -18.05
CA PRO A 48 31.19 13.24 -17.70
C PRO A 48 31.40 14.56 -16.96
N ALA A 49 30.51 15.54 -17.16
CA ALA A 49 30.47 16.78 -16.40
C ALA A 49 30.18 16.58 -14.88
N CYS A 50 29.31 15.63 -14.52
CA CYS A 50 28.94 15.31 -13.13
C CYS A 50 30.02 14.44 -12.44
N ALA A 51 30.70 13.57 -13.20
CA ALA A 51 31.87 12.85 -12.68
C ALA A 51 33.04 13.80 -12.38
N ARG A 52 33.29 14.75 -13.29
CA ARG A 52 34.33 15.78 -13.15
C ARG A 52 34.06 16.74 -11.98
N SER A 53 32.79 17.08 -11.73
CA SER A 53 32.43 17.89 -10.55
C SER A 53 32.61 17.11 -9.24
N ALA A 54 32.19 15.85 -9.16
CA ALA A 54 32.35 15.04 -7.96
C ALA A 54 33.83 14.77 -7.61
N GLU A 55 34.69 14.63 -8.59
CA GLU A 55 36.13 14.47 -8.40
C GLU A 55 36.79 15.77 -7.93
N SER A 56 36.39 16.92 -8.51
CA SER A 56 36.88 18.23 -8.06
C SER A 56 36.53 18.55 -6.60
N ILE A 57 35.32 18.21 -6.15
CA ILE A 57 34.89 18.36 -4.75
C ILE A 57 35.76 17.52 -3.81
N ARG A 58 36.08 16.28 -4.21
CA ARG A 58 36.93 15.40 -3.40
C ARG A 58 38.34 15.94 -3.28
N GLU A 59 38.90 16.43 -4.38
CA GLU A 59 40.25 17.01 -4.36
C GLU A 59 40.31 18.27 -3.49
N ALA A 60 39.30 19.13 -3.57
CA ALA A 60 39.18 20.29 -2.69
C ALA A 60 39.06 19.91 -1.21
N PHE A 61 38.42 18.79 -0.87
CA PHE A 61 38.40 18.28 0.51
C PHE A 61 39.76 17.75 0.95
N ARG A 62 40.47 17.01 0.09
CA ARG A 62 41.80 16.46 0.38
C ARG A 62 42.79 17.54 0.77
N GLN A 63 42.68 18.74 0.18
CA GLN A 63 43.50 19.90 0.51
C GLN A 63 43.23 20.50 1.91
N GLN A 64 42.08 20.18 2.54
CA GLN A 64 41.66 20.72 3.84
C GLN A 64 41.93 19.80 5.04
N ILE A 65 42.55 18.64 4.81
CA ILE A 65 42.78 17.61 5.83
C ILE A 65 44.26 17.21 5.92
N SER A 66 44.66 16.66 7.07
CA SER A 66 46.06 16.25 7.31
C SER A 66 46.51 15.13 6.35
N ALA A 67 47.81 14.89 6.24
CA ALA A 67 48.32 13.80 5.38
C ALA A 67 47.80 12.42 5.82
N GLU A 68 47.68 12.18 7.13
CA GLU A 68 47.11 10.96 7.69
C GLU A 68 45.61 10.84 7.38
N GLU A 69 44.85 11.92 7.57
CA GLU A 69 43.42 11.96 7.22
C GLU A 69 43.19 11.75 5.72
N ARG A 70 44.07 12.27 4.85
CA ARG A 70 44.02 12.04 3.41
C ARG A 70 44.18 10.56 3.08
N ALA A 71 45.18 9.89 3.65
CA ALA A 71 45.39 8.46 3.44
C ALA A 71 44.18 7.63 3.87
N GLN A 72 43.60 7.93 5.05
CA GLN A 72 42.38 7.28 5.51
C GLN A 72 41.18 7.56 4.58
N PHE A 73 41.01 8.81 4.15
CA PHE A 73 39.93 9.20 3.25
C PHE A 73 40.05 8.51 1.90
N ASP A 74 41.24 8.46 1.32
CA ASP A 74 41.49 7.82 0.03
C ASP A 74 41.23 6.31 0.09
N ALA A 75 41.70 5.63 1.15
CA ALA A 75 41.42 4.22 1.38
C ALA A 75 39.92 3.94 1.53
N TYR A 76 39.20 4.77 2.30
CA TYR A 76 37.75 4.72 2.42
C TYR A 76 37.06 4.93 1.06
N ARG A 77 37.45 5.96 0.30
CA ARG A 77 36.82 6.28 -0.99
C ARG A 77 37.07 5.19 -2.02
N ALA A 78 38.28 4.65 -2.11
CA ALA A 78 38.60 3.54 -3.00
C ALA A 78 37.71 2.33 -2.69
N ALA A 79 37.61 1.93 -1.41
CA ALA A 79 36.75 0.82 -1.00
C ALA A 79 35.26 1.09 -1.26
N GLN A 80 34.80 2.33 -1.07
CA GLN A 80 33.42 2.74 -1.38
C GLN A 80 33.10 2.63 -2.86
N VAL A 81 34.04 2.90 -3.78
CA VAL A 81 33.81 2.72 -5.22
C VAL A 81 33.53 1.25 -5.54
N PHE A 82 34.35 0.34 -5.03
CA PHE A 82 34.16 -1.10 -5.24
C PHE A 82 32.85 -1.61 -4.63
N HIS A 83 32.52 -1.18 -3.41
CA HIS A 83 31.27 -1.55 -2.76
C HIS A 83 30.04 -1.00 -3.48
N ALA A 84 30.09 0.25 -3.95
CA ALA A 84 29.03 0.86 -4.74
C ALA A 84 28.81 0.10 -6.06
N ALA A 85 29.89 -0.23 -6.79
CA ALA A 85 29.81 -1.01 -8.02
C ALA A 85 29.22 -2.41 -7.78
N ALA A 86 29.65 -3.10 -6.72
CA ALA A 86 29.12 -4.41 -6.34
C ALA A 86 27.63 -4.33 -5.96
N SER A 87 27.24 -3.29 -5.21
CA SER A 87 25.86 -3.02 -4.84
C SER A 87 24.99 -2.74 -6.07
N ASP A 88 25.48 -1.94 -7.02
CA ASP A 88 24.77 -1.61 -8.24
C ASP A 88 24.57 -2.84 -9.13
N ALA A 89 25.62 -3.67 -9.28
CA ALA A 89 25.54 -4.94 -9.99
C ALA A 89 24.51 -5.89 -9.36
N TYR A 90 24.48 -5.95 -8.02
CA TYR A 90 23.48 -6.72 -7.29
C TYR A 90 22.05 -6.24 -7.55
N TRP A 91 21.79 -4.94 -7.46
CA TRP A 91 20.45 -4.39 -7.68
C TRP A 91 20.01 -4.52 -9.15
N ALA A 92 20.92 -4.40 -10.11
CA ALA A 92 20.65 -4.67 -11.52
C ALA A 92 20.23 -6.14 -11.74
N LEU A 93 20.91 -7.10 -11.08
CA LEU A 93 20.54 -8.52 -11.11
C LEU A 93 19.13 -8.75 -10.55
N VAL A 94 18.82 -8.14 -9.40
CA VAL A 94 17.50 -8.21 -8.76
C VAL A 94 16.41 -7.71 -9.71
N GLU A 95 16.60 -6.54 -10.33
CA GLU A 95 15.62 -5.98 -11.27
C GLU A 95 15.44 -6.84 -12.52
N LYS A 96 16.53 -7.39 -13.08
CA LYS A 96 16.48 -8.35 -14.18
C LYS A 96 15.64 -9.58 -13.82
N LYS A 97 15.84 -10.12 -12.62
CA LYS A 97 15.08 -11.27 -12.11
C LYS A 97 13.61 -10.92 -11.86
N ARG A 98 13.30 -9.75 -11.31
CA ARG A 98 11.91 -9.27 -11.17
C ARG A 98 11.21 -9.17 -12.51
N ALA A 99 11.87 -8.59 -13.52
CA ALA A 99 11.33 -8.49 -14.87
C ALA A 99 11.02 -9.88 -15.45
N LEU A 100 11.93 -10.83 -15.28
CA LEU A 100 11.72 -12.23 -15.68
C LEU A 100 10.49 -12.84 -14.98
N ARG A 101 10.36 -12.69 -13.66
CA ARG A 101 9.22 -13.21 -12.90
C ARG A 101 7.89 -12.58 -13.32
N ARG A 102 7.86 -11.27 -13.59
CA ARG A 102 6.66 -10.60 -14.13
C ARG A 102 6.24 -11.23 -15.46
N THR A 103 7.18 -11.47 -16.37
CA THR A 103 6.91 -12.13 -17.66
C THR A 103 6.44 -13.57 -17.49
N LYS A 104 7.05 -14.35 -16.59
CA LYS A 104 6.62 -15.73 -16.30
C LYS A 104 5.20 -15.78 -15.74
N LYS A 105 4.89 -14.94 -14.73
CA LYS A 105 3.55 -14.83 -14.14
C LYS A 105 2.49 -14.44 -15.17
N ALA A 106 2.78 -13.45 -16.03
CA ALA A 106 1.88 -13.04 -17.10
C ALA A 106 1.55 -14.17 -18.10
N ARG A 107 2.43 -15.18 -18.20
CA ARG A 107 2.26 -16.37 -19.05
C ARG A 107 1.80 -17.62 -18.29
N GLY A 108 1.42 -17.48 -17.01
CA GLY A 108 1.02 -18.62 -16.16
C GLY A 108 2.13 -19.65 -15.92
N ARG A 109 3.40 -19.28 -16.11
CA ARG A 109 4.53 -20.19 -15.91
C ARG A 109 4.94 -20.25 -14.43
N PRO A 110 5.25 -21.45 -13.90
CA PRO A 110 5.70 -21.57 -12.51
C PRO A 110 7.02 -20.83 -12.30
N LEU A 111 7.17 -20.27 -11.10
CA LEU A 111 8.40 -19.63 -10.65
C LEU A 111 9.29 -20.66 -9.98
N LEU A 112 10.59 -20.58 -10.24
CA LEU A 112 11.60 -21.46 -9.69
C LEU A 112 12.50 -20.69 -8.73
N LYS A 113 13.22 -21.40 -7.84
CA LYS A 113 14.21 -20.78 -6.95
C LYS A 113 15.23 -19.94 -7.72
N THR A 114 15.66 -20.41 -8.89
CA THR A 114 16.61 -19.70 -9.77
C THR A 114 16.09 -18.38 -10.31
N ASP A 115 14.78 -18.10 -10.25
CA ASP A 115 14.19 -16.82 -10.64
C ASP A 115 14.34 -15.71 -9.58
N TYR A 116 14.94 -16.03 -8.43
CA TYR A 116 15.22 -15.10 -7.34
C TYR A 116 16.72 -14.90 -7.16
N ALA A 117 17.12 -13.70 -6.75
CA ALA A 117 18.47 -13.48 -6.23
C ALA A 117 18.57 -14.24 -4.91
N GLN A 118 19.62 -15.05 -4.74
CA GLN A 118 19.75 -15.95 -3.59
C GLN A 118 20.56 -15.35 -2.43
N LYS A 119 21.31 -14.28 -2.69
CA LYS A 119 22.17 -13.63 -1.71
C LYS A 119 21.60 -12.28 -1.29
N MET A 120 21.95 -11.82 -0.10
CA MET A 120 21.74 -10.44 0.34
C MET A 120 22.61 -9.47 -0.48
N PRO A 121 22.28 -8.16 -0.48
CA PRO A 121 23.19 -7.15 -1.00
C PRO A 121 24.54 -7.25 -0.28
N PRO A 122 25.65 -6.90 -0.95
CA PRO A 122 26.97 -6.99 -0.33
C PRO A 122 27.09 -6.04 0.86
N ASP A 123 27.59 -6.54 1.99
CA ASP A 123 27.96 -5.70 3.12
C ASP A 123 29.21 -4.88 2.81
N TYR A 124 29.33 -3.71 3.44
CA TYR A 124 30.53 -2.90 3.34
C TYR A 124 31.59 -3.45 4.31
N THR A 125 32.70 -3.93 3.76
CA THR A 125 33.84 -4.48 4.51
C THR A 125 35.10 -3.62 4.45
N GLY A 126 35.02 -2.45 3.81
CA GLY A 126 36.15 -1.53 3.67
C GLY A 126 36.47 -0.75 4.95
N PRO A 127 37.60 -0.01 4.97
CA PRO A 127 37.95 0.87 6.08
C PRO A 127 36.84 1.91 6.30
N SER A 128 36.59 2.32 7.54
CA SER A 128 35.67 3.40 7.85
C SER A 128 36.43 4.70 8.13
N LEU A 129 35.80 5.84 7.89
CA LEU A 129 36.33 7.13 8.35
C LEU A 129 36.28 7.20 9.87
N SER A 130 37.28 7.84 10.48
CA SER A 130 37.23 8.21 11.89
C SER A 130 36.05 9.16 12.13
N ARG A 131 35.51 9.20 13.35
CA ARG A 131 34.32 10.02 13.68
C ARG A 131 34.55 11.50 13.35
N SER A 132 35.74 12.02 13.63
CA SER A 132 36.16 13.39 13.33
C SER A 132 36.22 13.64 11.83
N LEU A 133 36.88 12.76 11.08
CA LEU A 133 37.02 12.89 9.62
C LEU A 133 35.67 12.76 8.90
N ALA A 134 34.81 11.84 9.34
CA ALA A 134 33.44 11.72 8.84
C ALA A 134 32.63 13.01 9.06
N ALA A 135 32.77 13.64 10.23
CA ALA A 135 32.11 14.91 10.53
C ALA A 135 32.65 16.06 9.65
N LYS A 136 33.97 16.14 9.45
CA LYS A 136 34.61 17.10 8.53
C LYS A 136 34.11 16.92 7.10
N TRP A 137 34.09 15.68 6.62
CA TRP A 137 33.62 15.35 5.27
C TRP A 137 32.15 15.73 5.08
N ARG A 138 31.27 15.37 6.01
CA ARG A 138 29.85 15.77 5.96
C ARG A 138 29.68 17.29 5.89
N LYS A 139 30.35 18.04 6.79
CA LYS A 139 30.31 19.51 6.83
C LYS A 139 30.89 20.13 5.55
N PHE A 140 31.83 19.45 4.90
CA PHE A 140 32.37 19.88 3.62
C PHE A 140 31.35 19.68 2.50
N GLN A 141 30.72 18.50 2.41
CA GLN A 141 29.69 18.20 1.41
C GLN A 141 28.51 19.17 1.48
N GLU A 142 28.08 19.56 2.68
CA GLU A 142 27.00 20.55 2.89
C GLU A 142 27.26 21.92 2.23
N ARG A 143 28.52 22.26 1.89
CA ARG A 143 28.87 23.50 1.18
C ARG A 143 28.72 23.40 -0.34
N PHE A 144 28.78 22.18 -0.88
CA PHE A 144 28.74 21.90 -2.32
C PHE A 144 27.46 21.20 -2.76
N GLU A 145 26.69 20.64 -1.82
CA GLU A 145 25.28 20.41 -2.07
C GLU A 145 24.67 21.78 -2.37
N GLU A 146 24.37 22.04 -3.65
CA GLU A 146 23.37 23.03 -3.99
C GLU A 146 22.21 22.75 -3.06
N LYS A 147 21.93 23.67 -2.15
CA LYS A 147 20.64 23.70 -1.48
C LYS A 147 19.67 23.81 -2.65
N THR A 148 19.14 22.67 -3.10
CA THR A 148 17.95 22.64 -3.93
C THR A 148 17.04 23.63 -3.23
N PRO A 149 16.67 24.76 -3.88
CA PRO A 149 15.97 25.85 -3.20
C PRO A 149 14.94 25.18 -2.35
N GLU A 150 15.01 25.37 -1.02
CA GLU A 150 14.28 24.56 -0.06
C GLU A 150 12.84 24.61 -0.53
N VAL A 151 12.44 23.59 -1.30
CA VAL A 151 11.10 23.52 -1.85
C VAL A 151 10.38 23.36 -0.55
N GLU A 152 9.77 24.45 -0.06
CA GLU A 152 9.12 24.52 1.25
C GLU A 152 8.54 23.15 1.44
N ARG A 153 9.16 22.34 2.32
CA ARG A 153 8.86 20.91 2.34
C ARG A 153 7.40 20.92 2.68
N SER A 154 6.55 20.70 1.68
CA SER A 154 5.11 20.88 1.83
C SER A 154 4.80 20.07 3.04
N THR A 155 4.44 20.76 4.13
CA THR A 155 4.23 20.10 5.40
C THR A 155 3.17 19.05 5.10
N LEU A 156 3.46 17.81 5.46
CA LEU A 156 2.49 16.76 5.23
C LEU A 156 1.21 17.18 5.96
N PRO A 157 0.04 17.09 5.29
CA PRO A 157 -1.20 17.57 5.88
C PRO A 157 -1.47 16.84 7.19
N THR A 158 -1.87 17.62 8.18
CA THR A 158 -2.31 17.17 9.49
C THR A 158 -3.77 16.69 9.43
N VAL A 159 -4.24 16.08 10.50
CA VAL A 159 -5.67 15.77 10.68
C VAL A 159 -6.55 17.02 10.53
N ALA A 160 -6.10 18.17 11.04
CA ALA A 160 -6.82 19.44 10.92
C ALA A 160 -6.97 19.86 9.45
N ASP A 161 -5.91 19.72 8.65
CA ASP A 161 -5.95 20.04 7.22
C ASP A 161 -6.96 19.17 6.46
N PHE A 162 -7.06 17.88 6.80
CA PHE A 162 -8.06 16.98 6.20
C PHE A 162 -9.48 17.40 6.57
N LEU A 163 -9.71 17.73 7.84
CA LEU A 163 -11.00 18.19 8.36
C LEU A 163 -11.45 19.50 7.69
N ASP A 164 -10.56 20.48 7.61
CA ASP A 164 -10.85 21.77 6.99
C ASP A 164 -11.11 21.64 5.51
N SER A 165 -10.34 20.79 4.82
CA SER A 165 -10.57 20.47 3.41
C SER A 165 -11.94 19.80 3.20
N ALA A 166 -12.32 18.87 4.09
CA ALA A 166 -13.58 18.15 4.00
C ALA A 166 -14.78 19.09 4.18
N ARG A 167 -14.69 19.99 5.16
CA ARG A 167 -15.70 21.03 5.40
C ARG A 167 -15.84 21.96 4.19
N ARG A 168 -14.73 22.50 3.68
CA ARG A 168 -14.73 23.49 2.58
C ARG A 168 -15.24 22.91 1.26
N HIS A 169 -14.82 21.70 0.90
CA HIS A 169 -15.11 21.14 -0.44
C HIS A 169 -16.34 20.24 -0.48
N PHE A 170 -16.73 19.66 0.65
CA PHE A 170 -17.77 18.64 0.70
C PHE A 170 -18.84 18.90 1.73
N ASP A 171 -18.77 19.98 2.52
CA ASP A 171 -19.68 20.21 3.65
C ASP A 171 -19.79 18.93 4.51
N PHE A 172 -18.62 18.37 4.80
CA PHE A 172 -18.49 17.14 5.56
C PHE A 172 -17.76 17.41 6.86
N VAL A 173 -18.45 17.15 7.96
CA VAL A 173 -17.88 17.15 9.30
C VAL A 173 -18.05 15.73 9.85
N PRO A 174 -16.94 14.99 10.08
CA PRO A 174 -17.00 13.65 10.63
C PRO A 174 -17.70 13.64 11.99
N GLU A 175 -18.57 12.67 12.21
CA GLU A 175 -19.14 12.41 13.53
C GLU A 175 -18.12 11.64 14.37
N ARG A 176 -17.54 12.31 15.35
CA ARG A 176 -16.61 11.70 16.29
C ARG A 176 -17.40 10.94 17.36
N ILE A 177 -17.12 9.64 17.48
CA ILE A 177 -17.73 8.75 18.48
C ILE A 177 -16.68 8.32 19.50
N PRO A 178 -17.10 7.85 20.69
CA PRO A 178 -16.17 7.28 21.66
C PRO A 178 -15.34 6.14 21.07
N GLU A 179 -14.07 6.06 21.47
CA GLU A 179 -13.09 5.11 20.93
C GLU A 179 -13.56 3.64 21.04
N ASN A 180 -14.14 3.26 22.19
CA ASN A 180 -14.70 1.93 22.40
C ASN A 180 -15.83 1.60 21.42
N THR A 181 -16.64 2.60 21.06
CA THR A 181 -17.74 2.49 20.10
C THR A 181 -17.21 2.35 18.70
N PHE A 182 -16.12 3.06 18.36
CA PHE A 182 -15.42 2.90 17.08
C PHE A 182 -14.84 1.49 16.94
N LYS A 183 -14.13 0.97 17.96
CA LYS A 183 -13.63 -0.41 17.98
C LYS A 183 -14.75 -1.43 17.83
N GLU A 184 -15.87 -1.25 18.53
CA GLU A 184 -17.01 -2.15 18.42
C GLU A 184 -17.60 -2.16 17.01
N ARG A 185 -17.81 -0.97 16.41
CA ARG A 185 -18.27 -0.86 15.02
C ARG A 185 -17.26 -1.52 14.08
N TYR A 186 -15.96 -1.25 14.22
CA TYR A 186 -14.92 -1.88 13.41
C TYR A 186 -14.96 -3.40 13.51
N ALA A 187 -15.06 -3.95 14.73
CA ALA A 187 -15.08 -5.39 14.95
C ALA A 187 -16.29 -6.05 14.29
N ARG A 188 -17.49 -5.47 14.41
CA ARG A 188 -18.70 -5.98 13.74
C ARG A 188 -18.52 -6.06 12.22
N GLU A 189 -17.88 -5.05 11.64
CA GLU A 189 -17.66 -4.93 10.20
C GLU A 189 -16.63 -5.93 9.69
N ALA A 190 -15.55 -6.09 10.46
CA ALA A 190 -14.55 -7.11 10.20
C ALA A 190 -15.16 -8.52 10.20
N LEU A 191 -15.94 -8.84 11.24
CA LEU A 191 -16.63 -10.12 11.38
C LEU A 191 -17.64 -10.36 10.25
N ALA A 192 -18.38 -9.33 9.83
CA ALA A 192 -19.30 -9.41 8.69
C ALA A 192 -18.60 -9.73 7.36
N HIS A 193 -17.31 -9.40 7.24
CA HIS A 193 -16.45 -9.78 6.10
C HIS A 193 -15.61 -11.04 6.36
N GLY A 194 -15.91 -11.75 7.46
CA GLY A 194 -15.28 -12.99 7.89
C GLY A 194 -13.81 -12.84 8.28
N LEU A 195 -13.35 -11.64 8.59
CA LEU A 195 -12.06 -11.46 9.24
C LEU A 195 -12.20 -11.90 10.71
N THR A 196 -11.15 -12.48 11.28
CA THR A 196 -11.15 -12.89 12.69
C THR A 196 -10.63 -11.77 13.59
N GLY A 197 -10.96 -11.83 14.88
CA GLY A 197 -10.36 -10.93 15.86
C GLY A 197 -8.83 -10.97 15.86
N ASP A 198 -8.24 -12.17 15.77
CA ASP A 198 -6.78 -12.34 15.71
C ASP A 198 -6.16 -11.59 14.51
N GLN A 199 -6.74 -11.74 13.31
CA GLN A 199 -6.27 -11.06 12.10
C GLN A 199 -6.28 -9.53 12.26
N VAL A 200 -7.39 -8.98 12.74
CA VAL A 200 -7.58 -7.53 12.84
C VAL A 200 -6.74 -6.93 13.95
N VAL A 201 -6.77 -7.53 15.14
CA VAL A 201 -6.08 -6.95 16.30
C VAL A 201 -4.58 -7.00 16.13
N ARG A 202 -4.02 -8.03 15.46
CA ARG A 202 -2.59 -8.07 15.10
C ARG A 202 -2.19 -6.93 14.16
N VAL A 203 -2.97 -6.67 13.11
CA VAL A 203 -2.70 -5.54 12.20
C VAL A 203 -2.78 -4.21 12.96
N TYR A 204 -3.83 -3.99 13.74
CA TYR A 204 -3.94 -2.82 14.63
C TYR A 204 -2.74 -2.70 15.58
N ALA A 205 -2.33 -3.80 16.21
CA ALA A 205 -1.23 -3.82 17.15
C ALA A 205 0.08 -3.42 16.48
N LEU A 206 0.34 -3.85 15.25
CA LEU A 206 1.52 -3.42 14.51
C LEU A 206 1.43 -1.94 14.12
N GLU A 207 0.35 -1.57 13.45
CA GLU A 207 0.17 -0.27 12.78
C GLU A 207 0.08 0.90 13.78
N THR A 208 -0.47 0.64 14.97
CA THR A 208 -0.67 1.68 15.99
C THR A 208 0.11 1.42 17.27
N SER A 209 1.05 0.48 17.27
CA SER A 209 1.67 -0.06 18.49
C SER A 209 0.65 -0.56 19.53
N GLY A 210 -0.57 -0.93 19.11
CA GLY A 210 -1.63 -1.38 20.01
C GLY A 210 -2.26 -0.28 20.89
N LEU A 211 -1.91 1.00 20.68
CA LEU A 211 -2.34 2.14 21.50
C LEU A 211 -3.07 3.24 20.70
N GLY A 212 -3.32 3.05 19.41
CA GLY A 212 -3.86 4.11 18.55
C GLY A 212 -5.34 4.34 18.68
N SER A 213 -5.74 5.59 18.48
CA SER A 213 -7.12 6.00 18.30
C SER A 213 -7.54 5.96 16.82
N ALA A 214 -8.84 6.08 16.57
CA ALA A 214 -9.41 6.14 15.22
C ALA A 214 -8.84 7.28 14.34
N ASP A 215 -8.34 8.36 14.96
CA ASP A 215 -7.74 9.52 14.31
C ASP A 215 -6.22 9.60 14.44
N MET A 216 -5.56 8.53 14.89
CA MET A 216 -4.11 8.48 14.99
C MET A 216 -3.46 8.63 13.61
N GLN A 217 -2.66 9.68 13.45
CA GLN A 217 -1.78 9.89 12.30
C GLN A 217 -0.35 9.44 12.61
N ALA A 218 0.33 8.88 11.60
CA ALA A 218 1.76 8.58 11.72
C ALA A 218 2.60 9.86 11.84
N VAL A 219 3.23 10.03 13.00
CA VAL A 219 4.09 11.16 13.36
C VAL A 219 5.48 10.69 13.82
N ASN A 220 6.48 11.57 13.72
CA ASN A 220 7.78 11.33 14.35
C ASN A 220 7.72 11.62 15.87
N ARG A 221 8.86 11.47 16.56
CA ARG A 221 8.97 11.72 18.02
C ARG A 221 8.61 13.14 18.45
N ASN A 222 8.64 14.11 17.53
CA ASN A 222 8.32 15.51 17.79
C ASN A 222 6.86 15.85 17.41
N GLY A 223 6.03 14.84 17.08
CA GLY A 223 4.64 15.04 16.67
C GLY A 223 4.46 15.55 15.24
N VAL A 224 5.53 15.65 14.45
CA VAL A 224 5.45 16.11 13.05
C VAL A 224 4.97 14.95 12.17
N PRO A 225 3.94 15.14 11.31
CA PRO A 225 3.49 14.10 10.40
C PRO A 225 4.61 13.60 9.49
N ILE A 226 4.75 12.27 9.43
CA ILE A 226 5.69 11.59 8.52
C ILE A 226 4.97 10.86 7.39
N SER A 227 3.64 10.71 7.51
CA SER A 227 2.79 10.13 6.49
C SER A 227 1.37 10.67 6.62
N THR A 228 0.58 10.56 5.55
CA THR A 228 -0.88 10.76 5.59
C THR A 228 -1.61 9.53 6.14
N ALA A 229 -0.89 8.53 6.64
CA ALA A 229 -1.48 7.32 7.19
C ALA A 229 -2.33 7.64 8.43
N LEU A 230 -3.59 7.20 8.42
CA LEU A 230 -4.58 7.52 9.44
C LEU A 230 -5.37 6.27 9.90
N GLY A 231 -5.67 6.20 11.19
CA GLY A 231 -6.54 5.18 11.78
C GLY A 231 -5.86 3.84 12.05
N TYR A 232 -6.65 2.83 12.41
CA TYR A 232 -6.17 1.50 12.82
C TYR A 232 -5.41 0.75 11.73
N ALA A 233 -5.81 0.95 10.46
CA ALA A 233 -5.19 0.32 9.31
C ALA A 233 -4.20 1.25 8.57
N GLN A 234 -3.84 2.38 9.19
CA GLN A 234 -2.88 3.38 8.69
C GLN A 234 -3.07 3.69 7.20
N LEU A 235 -4.32 4.00 6.81
CA LEU A 235 -4.69 4.26 5.43
C LEU A 235 -4.09 5.57 4.93
N LEU A 236 -3.45 5.58 3.77
CA LEU A 236 -2.97 6.81 3.16
C LEU A 236 -4.13 7.58 2.52
N ALA A 237 -3.98 8.90 2.33
CA ALA A 237 -4.97 9.73 1.64
C ALA A 237 -5.33 9.19 0.24
N ALA A 238 -4.34 8.68 -0.49
CA ALA A 238 -4.55 8.05 -1.78
C ALA A 238 -5.38 6.76 -1.71
N ASN A 239 -5.27 6.00 -0.62
CA ASN A 239 -6.13 4.83 -0.40
C ASN A 239 -7.58 5.26 -0.24
N SER A 240 -7.87 6.30 0.56
CA SER A 240 -9.25 6.79 0.71
C SER A 240 -9.86 7.25 -0.61
N VAL A 241 -9.11 7.97 -1.45
CA VAL A 241 -9.57 8.32 -2.80
C VAL A 241 -9.89 7.07 -3.62
N SER A 242 -9.00 6.07 -3.58
CA SER A 242 -9.16 4.79 -4.30
C SER A 242 -10.40 4.01 -3.84
N GLU A 243 -10.57 3.85 -2.53
CA GLU A 243 -11.69 3.12 -1.95
C GLU A 243 -13.01 3.85 -2.16
N ILE A 244 -13.04 5.18 -2.06
CA ILE A 244 -14.25 5.97 -2.37
C ILE A 244 -14.60 5.90 -3.86
N ALA A 245 -13.61 5.91 -4.77
CA ALA A 245 -13.87 5.73 -6.20
C ALA A 245 -14.50 4.36 -6.50
N LYS A 246 -14.03 3.31 -5.82
CA LYS A 246 -14.42 1.92 -6.06
C LYS A 246 -15.71 1.51 -5.34
N HIS A 247 -15.81 1.81 -4.05
CA HIS A 247 -16.83 1.30 -3.14
C HIS A 247 -17.76 2.39 -2.59
N GLY A 248 -17.51 3.68 -2.87
CA GLY A 248 -18.24 4.74 -2.21
C GLY A 248 -19.74 4.80 -2.50
N ARG A 249 -20.21 4.21 -3.62
CA ARG A 249 -21.64 4.00 -3.88
C ARG A 249 -22.28 3.12 -2.80
N GLU A 250 -21.63 2.01 -2.43
CA GLU A 250 -22.10 1.09 -1.40
C GLU A 250 -22.20 1.80 -0.04
N PHE A 251 -21.24 2.68 0.28
CA PHE A 251 -21.28 3.49 1.49
C PHE A 251 -22.44 4.49 1.51
N VAL A 252 -22.69 5.18 0.39
CA VAL A 252 -23.83 6.09 0.25
C VAL A 252 -25.14 5.36 0.46
N ASP A 253 -25.32 4.22 -0.23
CA ASP A 253 -26.55 3.44 -0.15
C ASP A 253 -26.78 2.92 1.27
N ARG A 254 -25.71 2.55 1.97
CA ARG A 254 -25.77 2.13 3.38
C ARG A 254 -26.13 3.26 4.34
N LEU A 255 -25.57 4.47 4.17
CA LEU A 255 -25.97 5.63 4.97
C LEU A 255 -27.44 5.99 4.75
N ARG A 256 -27.94 5.86 3.51
CA ARG A 256 -29.37 6.04 3.19
C ARG A 256 -30.25 4.99 3.85
N GLU A 257 -29.82 3.74 3.88
CA GLU A 257 -30.52 2.67 4.59
C GLU A 257 -30.58 2.95 6.10
N MET A 258 -29.46 3.34 6.71
CA MET A 258 -29.43 3.75 8.12
C MET A 258 -30.38 4.93 8.38
N ALA A 259 -30.42 5.91 7.49
CA ALA A 259 -31.34 7.03 7.60
C ALA A 259 -32.82 6.59 7.52
N ARG A 260 -33.15 5.61 6.66
CA ARG A 260 -34.51 5.07 6.55
C ARG A 260 -34.97 4.32 7.79
N ARG A 261 -34.05 3.65 8.49
CA ARG A 261 -34.33 2.94 9.75
C ARG A 261 -34.38 3.86 10.97
N ALA A 262 -33.74 5.03 10.90
CA ALA A 262 -33.81 6.01 11.96
C ALA A 262 -35.22 6.60 12.07
N PRO A 263 -35.71 6.92 13.29
CA PRO A 263 -37.04 7.49 13.48
C PRO A 263 -37.27 8.72 12.61
N GLU A 264 -38.47 8.84 12.05
CA GLU A 264 -38.85 9.97 11.22
C GLU A 264 -38.65 11.30 11.98
N GLY A 265 -38.11 12.30 11.28
CA GLY A 265 -37.84 13.63 11.85
C GLY A 265 -36.64 13.72 12.80
N SER A 266 -36.08 12.59 13.25
CA SER A 266 -34.96 12.57 14.22
C SER A 266 -33.72 13.30 13.72
N ARG A 267 -32.93 13.82 14.68
CA ARG A 267 -31.62 14.42 14.41
C ARG A 267 -30.71 13.44 13.68
N ASP A 268 -30.73 12.17 14.07
CA ASP A 268 -29.95 11.11 13.46
C ASP A 268 -30.30 10.91 11.98
N ARG A 269 -31.61 10.84 11.65
CA ARG A 269 -32.05 10.74 10.25
C ARG A 269 -31.54 11.91 9.43
N LYS A 270 -31.73 13.15 9.92
CA LYS A 270 -31.27 14.37 9.23
C LYS A 270 -29.75 14.36 9.02
N ARG A 271 -28.97 13.98 10.04
CA ARG A 271 -27.51 13.86 9.98
C ARG A 271 -27.09 12.82 8.93
N LEU A 272 -27.66 11.62 8.95
CA LEU A 272 -27.30 10.55 8.01
C LEU A 272 -27.63 10.93 6.55
N VAL A 273 -28.75 11.60 6.30
CA VAL A 273 -29.11 12.12 4.97
C VAL A 273 -28.13 13.21 4.50
N ALA A 274 -27.72 14.13 5.38
CA ALA A 274 -26.70 15.12 5.05
C ALA A 274 -25.35 14.46 4.75
N LYS A 275 -24.93 13.52 5.60
CA LYS A 275 -23.68 12.75 5.46
C LYS A 275 -23.64 11.98 4.13
N ALA A 276 -24.73 11.31 3.77
CA ALA A 276 -24.84 10.62 2.48
C ALA A 276 -24.64 11.57 1.29
N ARG A 277 -25.26 12.76 1.33
CA ARG A 277 -25.09 13.79 0.28
C ARG A 277 -23.65 14.30 0.18
N SER A 278 -22.98 14.52 1.30
CA SER A 278 -21.56 14.91 1.32
C SER A 278 -20.67 13.81 0.74
N LEU A 279 -20.94 12.55 1.10
CA LEU A 279 -20.21 11.40 0.56
C LEU A 279 -20.45 11.23 -0.95
N GLU A 280 -21.66 11.48 -1.46
CA GLU A 280 -21.94 11.46 -2.90
C GLU A 280 -21.07 12.45 -3.68
N ARG A 281 -20.85 13.66 -3.13
CA ARG A 281 -19.94 14.64 -3.74
C ARG A 281 -18.50 14.13 -3.77
N MET A 282 -18.05 13.47 -2.70
CA MET A 282 -16.72 12.84 -2.67
C MET A 282 -16.60 11.71 -3.71
N VAL A 283 -17.61 10.84 -3.79
CA VAL A 283 -17.69 9.75 -4.78
C VAL A 283 -17.63 10.28 -6.20
N TYR A 284 -18.39 11.34 -6.49
CA TYR A 284 -18.39 11.99 -7.80
C TYR A 284 -16.99 12.48 -8.18
N ARG A 285 -16.28 13.15 -7.26
CA ARG A 285 -14.91 13.63 -7.52
C ARG A 285 -13.93 12.48 -7.72
N ALA A 286 -13.97 11.47 -6.85
CA ALA A 286 -13.05 10.34 -6.90
C ALA A 286 -13.22 9.51 -8.19
N ARG A 287 -14.47 9.28 -8.63
CA ARG A 287 -14.78 8.50 -9.85
C ARG A 287 -14.40 9.17 -11.17
N LYS A 288 -14.17 10.50 -11.19
CA LYS A 288 -13.67 11.20 -12.38
C LYS A 288 -12.22 10.88 -12.70
N LEU A 289 -11.48 10.33 -11.74
CA LEU A 289 -10.09 9.97 -11.94
C LEU A 289 -10.01 8.64 -12.69
N PRO A 290 -9.11 8.50 -13.68
CA PRO A 290 -8.75 7.18 -14.18
C PRO A 290 -8.27 6.31 -13.02
N PHE A 291 -8.71 5.05 -12.96
CA PHE A 291 -8.37 4.10 -11.90
C PHE A 291 -6.89 3.66 -11.98
N LYS A 292 -5.99 4.60 -11.65
CA LYS A 292 -4.54 4.49 -11.70
C LYS A 292 -3.98 5.07 -10.42
N TRP A 293 -3.15 4.31 -9.71
CA TRP A 293 -2.59 4.70 -8.41
C TRP A 293 -1.94 6.09 -8.43
N SER A 294 -1.13 6.40 -9.44
CA SER A 294 -0.48 7.71 -9.56
C SER A 294 -1.47 8.88 -9.65
N ARG A 295 -2.64 8.67 -10.25
CA ARG A 295 -3.71 9.69 -10.33
C ARG A 295 -4.38 9.89 -8.98
N HIS A 296 -4.63 8.82 -8.23
CA HIS A 296 -5.16 8.92 -6.87
C HIS A 296 -4.16 9.60 -5.93
N VAL A 297 -2.87 9.27 -6.03
CA VAL A 297 -1.80 9.93 -5.26
C VAL A 297 -1.73 11.42 -5.59
N ALA A 298 -1.73 11.79 -6.88
CA ALA A 298 -1.69 13.19 -7.28
C ALA A 298 -2.93 13.95 -6.77
N PHE A 299 -4.12 13.37 -6.91
CA PHE A 299 -5.36 13.99 -6.43
C PHE A 299 -5.39 14.13 -4.91
N ALA A 300 -4.96 13.11 -4.16
CA ALA A 300 -4.92 13.13 -2.70
C ALA A 300 -4.00 14.22 -2.12
N LYS A 301 -3.03 14.70 -2.89
CA LYS A 301 -2.17 15.85 -2.51
C LYS A 301 -2.85 17.20 -2.71
N THR A 302 -3.91 17.26 -3.52
CA THR A 302 -4.70 18.49 -3.70
C THR A 302 -5.58 18.75 -2.49
N ASP A 303 -5.93 20.01 -2.31
CA ASP A 303 -6.83 20.44 -1.24
C ASP A 303 -8.20 19.74 -1.29
N VAL A 304 -8.77 19.55 -2.48
CA VAL A 304 -10.01 18.79 -2.67
C VAL A 304 -9.83 17.31 -2.30
N GLY A 305 -8.74 16.69 -2.74
CA GLY A 305 -8.48 15.27 -2.46
C GLY A 305 -8.23 14.99 -0.98
N ARG A 306 -7.58 15.91 -0.26
CA ARG A 306 -7.40 15.86 1.20
C ARG A 306 -8.73 15.75 1.93
N GLY A 307 -9.76 16.46 1.47
CA GLY A 307 -11.08 16.43 2.08
C GLY A 307 -11.76 15.05 2.05
N ILE A 308 -11.42 14.19 1.10
CA ILE A 308 -11.93 12.81 1.06
C ILE A 308 -11.36 11.98 2.21
N HIS A 309 -10.14 12.27 2.66
CA HIS A 309 -9.46 11.44 3.66
C HIS A 309 -10.09 11.54 5.06
N ALA A 310 -10.84 12.62 5.34
CA ALA A 310 -11.56 12.80 6.61
C ALA A 310 -12.65 11.75 6.86
N VAL A 311 -13.07 10.97 5.86
CA VAL A 311 -14.06 9.90 6.08
C VAL A 311 -13.56 8.77 7.00
N ASN A 312 -12.24 8.61 7.15
CA ASN A 312 -11.67 7.56 8.02
C ASN A 312 -11.97 7.75 9.51
N ILE A 313 -12.20 9.00 9.93
CA ILE A 313 -12.43 9.38 11.33
C ILE A 313 -13.93 9.54 11.67
N ASP A 314 -14.80 9.37 10.67
CA ASP A 314 -16.24 9.39 10.89
C ASP A 314 -16.71 8.08 11.53
N GLY A 315 -17.56 8.17 12.54
CA GLY A 315 -18.03 7.01 13.28
C GLY A 315 -18.93 6.05 12.49
N ASP A 316 -19.57 6.50 11.41
CA ASP A 316 -20.43 5.66 10.56
C ASP A 316 -19.68 5.10 9.36
N ILE A 317 -18.73 5.85 8.78
CA ILE A 317 -18.00 5.45 7.54
C ILE A 317 -16.62 4.86 7.86
N GLY A 318 -15.92 5.43 8.84
CA GLY A 318 -14.53 5.12 9.18
C GLY A 318 -14.25 3.65 9.44
N PRO A 319 -15.05 2.96 10.28
CA PRO A 319 -14.90 1.53 10.49
C PRO A 319 -14.95 0.71 9.20
N TRP A 320 -15.80 1.09 8.24
CA TRP A 320 -16.03 0.31 7.01
C TRP A 320 -14.88 0.46 6.02
N ILE A 321 -14.48 1.70 5.75
CA ILE A 321 -13.43 1.97 4.78
C ILE A 321 -12.10 1.37 5.23
N GLN A 322 -11.82 1.37 6.53
CA GLN A 322 -10.63 0.75 7.08
C GLN A 322 -10.67 -0.79 6.97
N VAL A 323 -11.82 -1.42 7.24
CA VAL A 323 -12.00 -2.88 7.10
C VAL A 323 -11.92 -3.34 5.65
N ILE A 324 -12.45 -2.57 4.69
CA ILE A 324 -12.49 -2.98 3.27
C ILE A 324 -11.10 -3.19 2.68
N LYS A 325 -10.09 -2.47 3.16
CA LYS A 325 -8.68 -2.72 2.81
C LYS A 325 -8.29 -4.17 3.13
N LEU A 326 -8.54 -4.60 4.38
CA LEU A 326 -8.21 -5.95 4.86
C LEU A 326 -9.05 -7.03 4.16
N LYS A 327 -10.34 -6.75 3.94
CA LYS A 327 -11.23 -7.59 3.14
C LYS A 327 -10.64 -7.83 1.75
N GLY A 328 -10.17 -6.78 1.07
CA GLY A 328 -9.57 -6.89 -0.27
C GLY A 328 -8.33 -7.79 -0.31
N LEU A 329 -7.49 -7.75 0.74
CA LEU A 329 -6.34 -8.65 0.88
C LEU A 329 -6.78 -10.11 1.01
N LYS A 330 -7.75 -10.37 1.91
CA LYS A 330 -8.32 -11.71 2.12
C LYS A 330 -8.96 -12.27 0.85
N GLU A 331 -9.74 -11.46 0.12
CA GLU A 331 -10.36 -11.88 -1.13
C GLU A 331 -9.32 -12.23 -2.19
N MET A 332 -8.25 -11.45 -2.30
CA MET A 332 -7.17 -11.74 -3.24
C MET A 332 -6.45 -13.04 -2.87
N ALA A 333 -6.12 -13.24 -1.59
CA ALA A 333 -5.49 -14.46 -1.12
C ALA A 333 -6.36 -15.70 -1.36
N SER A 334 -7.66 -15.60 -1.06
CA SER A 334 -8.62 -16.67 -1.32
C SER A 334 -8.68 -17.03 -2.80
N LYS A 335 -8.74 -16.03 -3.70
CA LYS A 335 -8.67 -16.24 -5.16
C LYS A 335 -7.37 -16.89 -5.63
N ALA A 336 -6.28 -16.69 -4.88
CA ALA A 336 -5.00 -17.34 -5.12
C ALA A 336 -4.88 -18.72 -4.44
N GLY A 337 -5.97 -19.28 -3.91
CA GLY A 337 -5.99 -20.59 -3.25
C GLY A 337 -5.56 -20.56 -1.77
N ARG A 338 -5.33 -19.38 -1.20
CA ARG A 338 -4.93 -19.18 0.21
C ARG A 338 -6.10 -18.64 1.02
N SER A 339 -7.01 -19.53 1.43
CA SER A 339 -8.25 -19.17 2.12
C SER A 339 -8.08 -18.75 3.58
N ARG A 340 -6.92 -19.04 4.19
CA ARG A 340 -6.56 -18.67 5.56
C ARG A 340 -5.29 -17.82 5.53
N LEU A 341 -5.34 -16.67 6.21
CA LEU A 341 -4.19 -15.80 6.43
C LEU A 341 -4.00 -15.58 7.93
N THR A 342 -2.76 -15.57 8.40
CA THR A 342 -2.43 -15.03 9.72
C THR A 342 -2.41 -13.50 9.70
N GLY A 343 -2.39 -12.84 10.87
CA GLY A 343 -2.20 -11.39 10.94
C GLY A 343 -0.91 -10.92 10.25
N ALA A 344 0.21 -11.62 10.48
CA ALA A 344 1.49 -11.33 9.84
C ALA A 344 1.45 -11.52 8.31
N GLU A 345 0.70 -12.49 7.80
CA GLU A 345 0.52 -12.68 6.36
C GLU A 345 -0.33 -11.57 5.73
N ILE A 346 -1.42 -11.15 6.39
CA ILE A 346 -2.21 -9.97 5.95
C ILE A 346 -1.30 -8.75 5.89
N GLU A 347 -0.47 -8.55 6.90
CA GLU A 347 0.42 -7.41 6.95
C GLU A 347 1.54 -7.49 5.91
N LEU A 348 2.08 -8.67 5.63
CA LEU A 348 3.04 -8.83 4.55
C LEU A 348 2.46 -8.36 3.20
N MET A 349 1.19 -8.70 2.94
CA MET A 349 0.46 -8.24 1.76
C MET A 349 0.19 -6.73 1.78
N ASN A 350 -0.09 -6.16 2.96
CA ASN A 350 -0.27 -4.72 3.15
C ASN A 350 1.04 -3.96 2.85
N LEU A 351 2.17 -4.46 3.37
CA LEU A 351 3.50 -3.86 3.28
C LEU A 351 4.15 -3.99 1.89
N ALA A 352 4.14 -5.19 1.31
CA ALA A 352 4.78 -5.48 0.02
C ALA A 352 3.86 -5.19 -1.19
N GLY A 353 2.57 -5.00 -0.92
CA GLY A 353 1.51 -4.99 -1.91
C GLY A 353 0.90 -6.39 -2.11
N PRO A 354 -0.40 -6.49 -2.44
CA PRO A 354 -1.15 -7.74 -2.30
C PRO A 354 -0.57 -8.93 -3.09
N GLY A 355 -0.29 -8.74 -4.38
CA GLY A 355 0.26 -9.79 -5.23
C GLY A 355 1.72 -10.14 -4.92
N THR A 356 2.50 -9.17 -4.43
CA THR A 356 3.89 -9.40 -4.01
C THR A 356 3.92 -10.17 -2.70
N GLY A 357 3.07 -9.83 -1.73
CA GLY A 357 2.95 -10.56 -0.47
C GLY A 357 2.56 -12.02 -0.69
N LEU A 358 1.64 -12.30 -1.62
CA LEU A 358 1.32 -13.68 -2.01
C LEU A 358 2.53 -14.40 -2.62
N GLU A 359 3.25 -13.75 -3.54
CA GLU A 359 4.50 -14.31 -4.09
C GLU A 359 5.49 -14.64 -2.97
N MET A 360 5.67 -13.75 -1.98
CA MET A 360 6.58 -13.96 -0.86
C MET A 360 6.20 -15.17 0.04
N MET A 361 4.92 -15.55 0.04
CA MET A 361 4.43 -16.70 0.81
C MET A 361 4.61 -18.03 0.09
N GLU A 362 4.94 -18.02 -1.21
CA GLU A 362 5.17 -19.23 -1.99
C GLU A 362 6.42 -19.98 -1.49
N PRO A 363 6.42 -21.33 -1.47
CA PRO A 363 7.55 -22.11 -0.97
C PRO A 363 8.91 -21.73 -1.60
N VAL A 364 8.92 -21.47 -2.92
CA VAL A 364 10.13 -21.08 -3.66
C VAL A 364 10.65 -19.68 -3.34
N ALA A 365 9.79 -18.82 -2.81
CA ALA A 365 10.06 -17.40 -2.55
C ALA A 365 10.32 -17.11 -1.07
N ARG A 366 9.85 -17.96 -0.16
CA ARG A 366 10.03 -17.80 1.29
C ARG A 366 11.48 -17.63 1.72
N THR A 367 12.39 -18.33 1.06
CA THR A 367 13.84 -18.25 1.33
C THR A 367 14.55 -17.15 0.55
N ALA A 368 13.85 -16.44 -0.34
CA ALA A 368 14.43 -15.37 -1.11
C ALA A 368 14.61 -14.12 -0.23
N PRO A 369 15.77 -13.43 -0.30
CA PRO A 369 16.00 -12.10 0.24
C PRO A 369 14.87 -11.12 -0.07
N SER A 370 14.51 -10.27 0.90
CA SER A 370 13.46 -9.26 0.77
C SER A 370 13.74 -8.25 -0.34
N THR A 371 15.02 -8.06 -0.70
CA THR A 371 15.44 -7.31 -1.89
C THR A 371 14.84 -7.84 -3.18
N ASN A 372 14.33 -9.08 -3.26
CA ASN A 372 13.58 -9.55 -4.42
C ASN A 372 12.21 -8.89 -4.58
N PHE A 373 11.69 -8.25 -3.53
CA PHE A 373 10.32 -7.75 -3.44
C PHE A 373 10.21 -6.24 -3.16
N PHE A 374 11.21 -5.63 -2.51
CA PHE A 374 11.26 -4.18 -2.23
C PHE A 374 12.27 -3.43 -3.10
N ALA A 375 11.88 -2.29 -3.69
CA ALA A 375 12.82 -1.42 -4.41
C ALA A 375 14.01 -1.02 -3.52
N ARG A 376 15.17 -0.73 -4.12
CA ARG A 376 16.42 -0.39 -3.41
C ARG A 376 16.20 0.59 -2.28
N ASP A 377 15.58 1.72 -2.58
CA ASP A 377 15.33 2.77 -1.59
C ASP A 377 14.37 2.34 -0.49
N ALA A 378 13.33 1.58 -0.84
CA ALA A 378 12.36 1.06 0.14
C ALA A 378 13.03 0.06 1.10
N TYR A 379 13.91 -0.79 0.58
CA TYR A 379 14.68 -1.74 1.39
C TYR A 379 15.62 -1.04 2.38
N TYR A 380 16.35 0.00 1.95
CA TYR A 380 17.28 0.68 2.85
C TYR A 380 16.61 1.62 3.86
N ARG A 381 15.46 2.22 3.51
CA ARG A 381 14.68 3.06 4.44
C ARG A 381 13.88 2.28 5.46
N ASN A 382 13.48 1.04 5.15
CA ASN A 382 12.65 0.24 6.04
C ASN A 382 13.49 -0.80 6.81
N THR A 383 13.72 -0.54 8.10
CA THR A 383 14.51 -1.41 8.97
C THR A 383 13.87 -2.78 9.20
N ILE A 384 12.54 -2.91 9.05
CA ILE A 384 11.87 -4.20 9.25
C ILE A 384 12.21 -5.19 8.13
N VAL A 385 12.34 -4.72 6.88
CA VAL A 385 12.61 -5.59 5.72
C VAL A 385 14.10 -5.85 5.52
N ARG A 386 14.96 -4.93 5.97
CA ARG A 386 16.40 -4.98 5.74
C ARG A 386 17.02 -6.24 6.37
N GLY A 387 17.90 -6.88 5.60
CA GLY A 387 18.65 -8.06 6.01
C GLY A 387 17.82 -9.34 6.22
N LYS A 388 16.58 -9.42 5.69
CA LYS A 388 15.70 -10.58 5.90
C LYS A 388 15.30 -11.25 4.60
N THR A 389 15.08 -12.55 4.65
CA THR A 389 14.29 -13.30 3.67
C THR A 389 12.80 -13.03 3.85
N ALA A 390 11.97 -13.50 2.91
CA ALA A 390 10.53 -13.40 3.05
C ALA A 390 9.99 -14.12 4.32
N ALA A 391 10.50 -15.31 4.64
CA ALA A 391 10.11 -16.04 5.84
C ALA A 391 10.52 -15.32 7.13
N GLU A 392 11.77 -14.83 7.20
CA GLU A 392 12.25 -14.05 8.35
C GLU A 392 11.48 -12.74 8.52
N LEU A 393 11.05 -12.11 7.41
CA LEU A 393 10.20 -10.92 7.49
C LEU A 393 8.82 -11.24 8.07
N ILE A 394 8.19 -12.34 7.66
CA ILE A 394 6.92 -12.78 8.25
C ILE A 394 7.08 -13.00 9.76
N GLN A 395 8.14 -13.69 10.17
CA GLN A 395 8.41 -13.91 11.60
C GLN A 395 8.62 -12.59 12.34
N ALA A 396 9.42 -11.67 11.79
CA ALA A 396 9.68 -10.38 12.42
C ALA A 396 8.42 -9.50 12.55
N LEU A 397 7.48 -9.62 11.60
CA LEU A 397 6.17 -8.97 11.70
C LEU A 397 5.36 -9.58 12.85
N ASP A 398 5.32 -10.91 12.94
CA ASP A 398 4.59 -11.63 13.98
C ASP A 398 5.15 -11.34 15.39
N ASP A 399 6.47 -11.40 15.56
CA ASP A 399 7.14 -11.07 16.83
C ASP A 399 6.80 -9.64 17.29
N ARG A 400 6.77 -8.69 16.35
CA ARG A 400 6.43 -7.30 16.65
C ARG A 400 4.96 -7.16 17.04
N MET A 401 4.07 -7.90 16.39
CA MET A 401 2.64 -7.96 16.75
C MET A 401 2.47 -8.52 18.15
N GLU A 402 3.14 -9.63 18.49
CA GLU A 402 3.08 -10.27 19.82
C GLU A 402 3.48 -9.31 20.96
N VAL A 403 4.50 -8.49 20.74
CA VAL A 403 4.89 -7.46 21.71
C VAL A 403 3.77 -6.44 21.90
N ASN A 404 3.19 -5.95 20.80
CA ASN A 404 2.20 -4.87 20.84
C ASN A 404 0.80 -5.33 21.23
N LEU A 405 0.46 -6.62 21.08
CA LEU A 405 -0.81 -7.20 21.51
C LEU A 405 -1.05 -7.06 23.02
N LYS A 406 0.03 -6.92 23.80
CA LYS A 406 -0.01 -6.73 25.25
C LYS A 406 -0.45 -5.33 25.67
N ASN A 407 -0.45 -4.37 24.74
CA ASN A 407 -0.81 -2.99 25.04
C ASN A 407 -2.32 -2.83 25.25
N SER A 408 -2.70 -1.90 26.13
CA SER A 408 -4.06 -1.75 26.64
C SER A 408 -5.12 -1.64 25.52
N GLY A 409 -4.82 -0.88 24.46
CA GLY A 409 -5.73 -0.70 23.34
C GLY A 409 -5.98 -1.98 22.55
N ALA A 410 -4.97 -2.83 22.38
CA ALA A 410 -5.07 -4.12 21.69
C ALA A 410 -5.79 -5.16 22.57
N VAL A 411 -5.52 -5.16 23.88
CA VAL A 411 -6.24 -6.00 24.85
C VAL A 411 -7.72 -5.65 24.89
N GLU A 412 -8.06 -4.37 24.94
CA GLU A 412 -9.46 -3.91 24.84
C GLU A 412 -10.11 -4.38 23.55
N PHE A 413 -9.44 -4.20 22.40
CA PHE A 413 -9.97 -4.59 21.11
C PHE A 413 -10.20 -6.11 21.01
N THR A 414 -9.27 -6.89 21.54
CA THR A 414 -9.41 -8.35 21.67
C THR A 414 -10.65 -8.73 22.47
N ARG A 415 -10.92 -8.07 23.61
CA ARG A 415 -12.13 -8.33 24.41
C ARG A 415 -13.41 -8.02 23.65
N ILE A 416 -13.41 -6.95 22.86
CA ILE A 416 -14.56 -6.58 22.00
C ILE A 416 -14.82 -7.68 20.97
N PHE A 417 -13.79 -8.16 20.27
CA PHE A 417 -13.94 -9.26 19.31
C PHE A 417 -14.48 -10.53 19.98
N LYS A 418 -13.86 -10.98 21.09
CA LYS A 418 -14.33 -12.16 21.83
C LYS A 418 -15.80 -12.06 22.24
N ARG A 419 -16.23 -10.89 22.72
CA ARG A 419 -17.63 -10.63 23.09
C ARG A 419 -18.57 -10.76 21.88
N LEU A 420 -18.19 -10.20 20.73
CA LEU A 420 -19.03 -10.21 19.52
C LEU A 420 -19.08 -11.60 18.87
N GLU A 421 -17.95 -12.29 18.80
CA GLU A 421 -17.88 -13.67 18.30
C GLU A 421 -18.72 -14.61 19.18
N GLY A 422 -18.65 -14.47 20.50
CA GLY A 422 -19.50 -15.23 21.43
C GLY A 422 -21.00 -15.03 21.19
N LYS A 423 -21.44 -13.80 20.88
CA LYS A 423 -22.85 -13.53 20.51
C LYS A 423 -23.23 -14.19 19.18
N LEU A 424 -22.38 -14.08 18.16
CA LEU A 424 -22.62 -14.72 16.86
C LEU A 424 -22.70 -16.24 16.95
N HIS A 425 -22.00 -16.86 17.89
CA HIS A 425 -22.08 -18.29 18.16
C HIS A 425 -23.35 -18.69 18.92
N ALA A 426 -23.89 -17.81 19.78
CA ALA A 426 -25.13 -18.06 20.49
C ALA A 426 -26.38 -17.89 19.61
N ASP A 427 -26.30 -17.06 18.57
CA ASP A 427 -27.40 -16.78 17.64
C ASP A 427 -27.50 -17.81 16.48
N ARG A 428 -26.62 -18.83 16.44
CA ARG A 428 -26.60 -19.92 15.45
C ARG A 428 -26.98 -21.23 16.12
#